data_AF-A0A7J2UU21-F1
#
_entry.id   AF-A0A7J2UU21-F1
#
_cell.length_a   1.000
_cell.length_b   1.000
_cell.length_c   1.000
_cell.angle_alpha   90.00
_cell.angle_beta   90.00
_cell.angle_gamma   90.00
#
_symmetry.space_group_name_H-M   'P 1'
#
loop_
_entity.id
_entity.type
_entity.pdbx_description
1 polymer ?
#
loop_
_entity_poly.entity_id
_entity_poly.type
_entity_poly.pdbx_seq_one_letter_code
_entity_poly.pdbx_strand_id
1 'polypeptide(L)'
;MRHLNIPKDRVGILIGPEGTIKRRIEDQCSCKIRIESETGGVSIDDSKDPYMGMKASDIVKAIGRGFSPENAFRLFSDDVYFFLFDIRDFAGKNRNRLKELRGRLIGTDGRMRYNIE
;
A
#
# COMPACT_ATOMS: atom_id res chain seq x y z
N MET A 1 -7.06 17.49 -2.08
CA MET A 1 -7.50 16.40 -1.17
C MET A 1 -7.52 15.10 -1.96
N ARG A 2 -6.88 14.03 -1.48
CA ARG A 2 -6.79 12.74 -2.18
C ARG A 2 -7.60 11.69 -1.43
N HIS A 3 -8.39 10.91 -2.15
CA HIS A 3 -9.20 9.83 -1.58
C HIS A 3 -8.78 8.48 -2.15
N LEU A 4 -8.63 7.49 -1.29
CA LEU A 4 -8.41 6.11 -1.69
C LEU A 4 -9.11 5.15 -0.73
N ASN A 5 -9.34 3.92 -1.21
CA ASN A 5 -9.94 2.86 -0.41
C ASN A 5 -8.90 1.77 -0.13
N ILE A 6 -8.90 1.29 1.11
CA ILE A 6 -8.14 0.12 1.54
C ILE A 6 -9.08 -0.96 2.08
N PRO A 7 -8.69 -2.24 2.03
CA PRO A 7 -9.45 -3.32 2.67
C PRO A 7 -9.66 -3.04 4.17
N LYS A 8 -10.84 -3.35 4.70
CA LYS A 8 -11.22 -3.04 6.09
C LYS A 8 -10.29 -3.70 7.12
N ASP A 9 -9.86 -4.93 6.84
CA ASP A 9 -8.90 -5.68 7.66
C ASP A 9 -7.52 -5.01 7.77
N ARG A 10 -7.19 -4.12 6.83
CA ARG A 10 -5.94 -3.36 6.82
C ARG A 10 -6.04 -1.99 7.50
N VAL A 11 -7.24 -1.52 7.81
CA VAL A 11 -7.45 -0.23 8.51
C VAL A 11 -6.74 -0.21 9.86
N GLY A 12 -6.89 -1.28 10.66
CA GLY A 12 -6.23 -1.39 11.96
C GLY A 12 -4.70 -1.30 11.86
N ILE A 13 -4.12 -1.86 10.80
CA ILE A 13 -2.66 -1.83 10.56
C ILE A 13 -2.21 -0.43 10.15
N LEU A 14 -2.99 0.28 9.32
CA LEU A 14 -2.71 1.66 8.94
C LEU A 14 -2.77 2.62 10.13
N ILE A 15 -3.72 2.42 11.04
CA ILE A 15 -3.80 3.19 12.29
C ILE A 15 -2.60 2.83 13.17
N GLY A 16 -2.38 1.53 13.39
CA GLY A 16 -1.38 0.99 14.30
C GLY A 16 -1.78 1.12 15.76
N PRO A 17 -1.00 0.53 16.70
CA PRO A 17 -1.24 0.67 18.13
C PRO A 17 -1.30 2.14 18.51
N GLU A 18 -2.39 2.55 19.15
CA GLU A 18 -2.67 3.94 19.54
C GLU A 18 -2.63 4.97 18.40
N GLY A 19 -2.62 4.57 17.13
CA GLY A 19 -2.46 5.50 16.00
C GLY A 19 -1.00 5.83 15.66
N THR A 20 -0.02 5.07 16.16
CA THR A 20 1.42 5.31 15.93
C THR A 20 1.81 5.34 14.46
N ILE A 21 1.29 4.41 13.65
CA ILE A 21 1.60 4.31 12.22
C ILE A 21 1.03 5.51 11.47
N LYS A 22 -0.25 5.82 11.70
CA LYS A 22 -0.90 7.02 11.13
C LYS A 22 -0.10 8.28 11.46
N ARG A 23 0.20 8.51 12.75
CA ARG A 23 0.93 9.71 13.22
C ARG A 23 2.29 9.83 12.54
N ARG A 24 3.03 8.73 12.41
CA ARG A 24 4.33 8.74 11.74
C ARG A 24 4.24 9.16 10.27
N ILE A 25 3.19 8.75 9.55
CA ILE A 25 2.98 9.18 8.16
C ILE A 25 2.62 10.67 8.11
N GLU A 26 1.72 11.11 9.00
CA GLU A 26 1.32 12.52 9.10
C GLU A 26 2.51 13.44 9.38
N ASP A 27 3.37 13.07 10.33
CA ASP A 27 4.55 13.85 10.73
C ASP A 27 5.60 13.92 9.61
N GLN A 28 5.95 12.77 9.02
CA GLN A 28 6.96 12.73 7.97
C GLN A 28 6.50 13.40 6.68
N CYS A 29 5.22 13.25 6.31
CA CYS A 29 4.68 13.83 5.07
C CYS A 29 4.05 15.21 5.24
N SER A 30 4.02 15.75 6.47
CA SER A 30 3.37 17.02 6.80
C SER A 30 1.93 17.11 6.25
N CYS A 31 1.17 16.01 6.40
CA CYS A 31 -0.20 15.88 5.91
C CYS A 31 -1.15 15.43 7.02
N LYS A 32 -2.47 15.55 6.82
CA LYS A 32 -3.47 14.95 7.71
C LYS A 32 -4.18 13.80 7.02
N ILE A 33 -4.37 12.71 7.75
CA ILE A 33 -5.01 11.48 7.28
C ILE A 33 -6.30 11.25 8.05
N ARG A 34 -7.42 11.21 7.34
CA ARG A 34 -8.74 10.84 7.89
C ARG A 34 -9.11 9.46 7.40
N ILE A 35 -9.50 8.60 8.32
CA ILE A 35 -9.80 7.19 8.05
C ILE A 35 -11.23 6.93 8.48
N GLU A 36 -12.01 6.36 7.57
CA GLU A 36 -13.39 5.99 7.77
C GLU A 36 -13.44 4.47 7.98
N SER A 37 -13.39 4.06 9.24
CA SER A 37 -13.14 2.66 9.62
C SER A 37 -14.21 1.68 9.10
N GLU A 38 -15.44 2.15 8.91
CA GLU A 38 -16.54 1.32 8.42
C GLU A 38 -16.42 0.99 6.93
N THR A 39 -15.86 1.88 6.12
CA THR A 39 -15.78 1.72 4.65
C THR A 39 -14.38 1.35 4.19
N GLY A 40 -13.35 1.64 4.99
CA GLY A 40 -11.95 1.60 4.57
C GLY A 40 -11.55 2.82 3.73
N GLY A 41 -12.39 3.86 3.70
CA GLY A 41 -12.10 5.12 3.03
C GLY A 41 -10.99 5.88 3.75
N VAL A 42 -9.99 6.32 3.00
CA VAL A 42 -8.88 7.13 3.50
C VAL A 42 -8.80 8.41 2.70
N SER A 43 -8.82 9.53 3.42
CA SER A 43 -8.67 10.88 2.86
C SER A 43 -7.37 11.49 3.36
N ILE A 44 -6.56 11.97 2.42
CA ILE A 44 -5.30 12.65 2.70
C ILE A 44 -5.48 14.11 2.31
N ASP A 45 -5.39 14.99 3.30
CA ASP A 45 -5.45 16.44 3.11
C ASP A 45 -4.21 16.90 2.35
N ASP A 46 -4.33 18.03 1.63
CA ASP A 46 -3.21 18.56 0.87
C ASP A 46 -2.09 18.99 1.83
N SER A 47 -0.92 18.39 1.65
CA SER A 47 0.32 18.81 2.32
C SER A 47 0.77 20.15 1.74
N LYS A 48 1.56 20.90 2.51
CA LYS A 48 2.27 22.08 2.00
C LYS A 48 3.14 21.73 0.79
N ASP A 49 3.69 20.52 0.77
CA ASP A 49 4.40 19.95 -0.37
C ASP A 49 3.52 18.87 -1.05
N PRO A 50 3.03 19.11 -2.28
CA PRO A 50 2.25 18.15 -3.04
C PRO A 50 2.92 16.78 -3.21
N TYR A 51 4.26 16.75 -3.28
CA TYR A 51 5.06 15.53 -3.43
C TYR A 51 4.97 14.64 -2.19
N MET A 52 5.10 15.23 -1.00
CA MET A 52 4.92 14.48 0.26
C MET A 52 3.51 13.91 0.41
N GLY A 53 2.50 14.63 -0.09
CA GLY A 53 1.13 14.09 -0.17
C GLY A 53 1.00 12.89 -1.11
N MET A 54 1.82 12.80 -2.17
CA MET A 54 1.86 11.62 -3.05
C MET A 54 2.54 10.45 -2.34
N LYS A 55 3.66 10.67 -1.65
CA LYS A 55 4.32 9.65 -0.83
C LYS A 55 3.39 9.08 0.24
N ALA A 56 2.68 9.94 0.96
CA ALA A 56 1.68 9.50 1.92
C ALA A 56 0.63 8.59 1.26
N SER A 57 0.11 8.98 0.08
CA SER A 57 -0.83 8.14 -0.66
C SER A 57 -0.25 6.77 -1.03
N ASP A 58 1.01 6.70 -1.42
CA ASP A 58 1.64 5.45 -1.84
C ASP A 58 1.97 4.55 -0.64
N ILE A 59 2.36 5.13 0.51
CA ILE A 59 2.50 4.40 1.78
C ILE A 59 1.16 3.80 2.20
N VAL A 60 0.08 4.59 2.18
CA VAL A 60 -1.26 4.09 2.52
C VAL A 60 -1.68 2.97 1.57
N LYS A 61 -1.45 3.12 0.25
CA LYS A 61 -1.71 2.05 -0.72
C LYS A 61 -0.88 0.80 -0.42
N ALA A 62 0.42 0.94 -0.14
CA ALA A 62 1.30 -0.19 0.14
C ALA A 62 0.79 -0.98 1.36
N ILE A 63 0.47 -0.28 2.46
CA ILE A 63 -0.12 -0.91 3.65
C ILE A 63 -1.47 -1.56 3.29
N GLY A 64 -2.34 -0.88 2.54
CA GLY A 64 -3.61 -1.42 2.09
C GLY A 64 -3.48 -2.67 1.19
N ARG A 65 -2.34 -2.85 0.51
CA ARG A 65 -2.06 -3.98 -0.39
C ARG A 65 -1.21 -5.09 0.23
N GLY A 66 -0.93 -5.00 1.53
CA GLY A 66 -0.34 -6.11 2.29
C GLY A 66 1.07 -5.89 2.80
N PHE A 67 1.73 -4.77 2.49
CA PHE A 67 3.04 -4.45 3.05
C PHE A 67 2.93 -4.18 4.56
N SER A 68 3.92 -4.61 5.34
CA SER A 68 4.04 -4.18 6.74
C SER A 68 4.37 -2.68 6.80
N PRO A 69 4.08 -2.00 7.92
CA PRO A 69 4.44 -0.58 8.07
C PRO A 69 5.93 -0.33 7.88
N GLU A 70 6.80 -1.21 8.37
CA GLU A 70 8.26 -1.09 8.26
C GLU A 70 8.71 -1.10 6.79
N ASN A 71 8.15 -2.01 5.98
CA ASN A 71 8.43 -2.08 4.55
C ASN A 71 7.83 -0.89 3.79
N ALA A 72 6.61 -0.46 4.15
CA ALA A 72 5.96 0.67 3.51
C ALA A 72 6.71 2.00 3.79
N PHE A 73 7.27 2.18 4.98
CA PHE A 73 8.03 3.38 5.34
C PHE A 73 9.32 3.58 4.54
N ARG A 74 9.80 2.56 3.84
CA ARG A 74 10.90 2.73 2.88
C ARG A 74 10.57 3.78 1.80
N LEU A 75 9.28 3.97 1.49
CA LEU A 75 8.78 4.97 0.55
C LEU A 75 8.93 6.43 1.03
N PHE A 76 9.36 6.66 2.28
CA PHE A 76 9.80 8.00 2.69
C PHE A 76 11.07 8.43 1.95
N SER A 77 11.92 7.47 1.52
CA SER A 77 13.09 7.75 0.70
C SER A 77 12.68 8.17 -0.72
N ASP A 78 13.43 9.07 -1.35
CA ASP A 78 13.21 9.51 -2.75
C ASP A 78 13.64 8.44 -3.77
N ASP A 79 14.49 7.50 -3.35
CA ASP A 79 15.02 6.44 -4.22
C ASP A 79 14.14 5.19 -4.24
N VAL A 80 13.03 5.19 -3.50
CA VAL A 80 12.15 4.02 -3.36
C VAL A 80 10.77 4.37 -3.91
N TYR A 81 10.26 3.51 -4.80
CA TYR A 81 9.00 3.72 -5.52
C TYR A 81 8.03 2.56 -5.28
N PHE A 82 6.74 2.87 -5.26
CA PHE A 82 5.67 1.88 -5.15
C PHE A 82 5.08 1.61 -6.53
N PHE A 83 5.02 0.33 -6.93
CA PHE A 83 4.35 -0.10 -8.14
C PHE A 83 3.24 -1.10 -7.83
N LEU A 84 2.10 -0.93 -8.50
CA LEU A 84 0.97 -1.83 -8.42
C LEU A 84 0.64 -2.35 -9.82
N PHE A 85 0.81 -3.65 -10.03
CA PHE A 85 0.50 -4.31 -11.29
C PHE A 85 -0.77 -5.14 -11.15
N ASP A 86 -1.66 -5.04 -12.14
CA ASP A 86 -2.76 -5.98 -12.28
C ASP A 86 -2.31 -7.19 -13.09
N ILE A 87 -2.19 -8.34 -12.43
CA ILE A 87 -1.76 -9.59 -13.08
C ILE A 87 -2.73 -10.04 -14.20
N ARG A 88 -3.97 -9.53 -14.24
CA ARG A 88 -4.94 -9.83 -15.29
C ARG A 88 -4.51 -9.25 -16.64
N ASP A 89 -3.77 -8.14 -16.63
CA ASP A 89 -3.23 -7.52 -17.84
C ASP A 89 -2.26 -8.46 -18.57
N PHE A 90 -1.63 -9.39 -17.83
CA PHE A 90 -0.69 -10.39 -18.35
C PHE A 90 -1.34 -11.76 -18.61
N ALA A 91 -2.53 -12.00 -18.04
CA ALA A 91 -3.27 -13.26 -18.16
C ALA A 91 -4.22 -13.30 -19.37
N GLY A 92 -4.63 -12.14 -19.88
CA GLY A 92 -5.69 -12.04 -20.88
C GLY A 92 -7.03 -12.53 -20.33
N LYS A 93 -7.89 -13.09 -21.19
CA LYS A 93 -9.25 -13.54 -20.81
C LYS A 93 -9.30 -14.91 -20.11
N ASN A 94 -8.18 -15.61 -19.98
CA ASN A 94 -8.16 -17.00 -19.50
C ASN A 94 -7.96 -17.09 -17.97
N ARG A 95 -8.98 -17.60 -17.25
CA ARG A 95 -8.95 -17.76 -15.78
C ARG A 95 -7.91 -18.79 -15.30
N ASN A 96 -7.61 -19.84 -16.08
CA ASN A 96 -6.60 -20.83 -15.70
C ASN A 96 -5.20 -20.22 -15.76
N ARG A 97 -4.92 -19.44 -16.80
CA ARG A 97 -3.65 -18.70 -16.93
C ARG A 97 -3.42 -17.74 -15.77
N LEU A 98 -4.48 -17.08 -15.27
CA LEU A 98 -4.38 -16.23 -14.08
C LEU A 98 -3.93 -17.03 -12.83
N LYS A 99 -4.48 -18.24 -12.63
CA LYS A 99 -4.10 -19.12 -11.53
C LYS A 99 -2.64 -19.58 -11.64
N GLU A 100 -2.21 -19.93 -12.85
CA GLU A 100 -0.82 -20.34 -13.13
C GLU A 100 0.18 -19.19 -12.89
N LEU A 101 -0.10 -17.99 -13.41
CA LEU A 101 0.73 -16.82 -13.20
C LEU A 101 0.88 -16.52 -11.70
N ARG A 102 -0.22 -16.51 -10.95
CA ARG A 102 -0.18 -16.34 -9.49
C ARG A 102 0.69 -17.40 -8.81
N GLY A 103 0.53 -18.67 -9.19
CA GLY A 103 1.33 -19.76 -8.64
C GLY A 103 2.83 -19.62 -8.92
N ARG A 104 3.20 -19.21 -10.14
CA ARG A 104 4.60 -19.03 -10.55
C ARG A 104 5.27 -17.82 -9.89
N LEU A 105 4.52 -16.73 -9.68
CA LEU A 105 5.02 -15.51 -9.04
C LEU A 105 5.36 -15.75 -7.56
N ILE A 106 4.56 -16.55 -6.86
CA ILE A 106 4.85 -16.95 -5.49
C ILE A 106 5.92 -18.05 -5.46
N GLY A 107 5.82 -19.02 -6.37
CA GLY A 107 6.68 -20.21 -6.41
C GLY A 107 6.31 -21.23 -5.33
N THR A 108 6.85 -22.44 -5.45
CA THR A 108 6.66 -23.50 -4.45
C THR A 108 7.22 -23.03 -3.11
N ASP A 109 6.40 -23.10 -2.06
CA ASP A 109 6.71 -22.63 -0.69
C ASP A 109 7.16 -21.16 -0.62
N GLY A 110 6.77 -20.33 -1.59
CA GLY A 110 7.17 -18.92 -1.62
C GLY A 110 8.59 -18.64 -2.10
N ARG A 111 9.32 -19.67 -2.59
CA ARG A 111 10.73 -19.55 -2.98
C ARG A 111 10.99 -18.50 -4.07
N MET A 112 10.12 -18.39 -5.07
CA MET A 112 10.31 -17.38 -6.12
C MET A 112 10.13 -15.97 -5.57
N ARG A 113 9.10 -15.75 -4.74
CA ARG A 113 8.89 -14.46 -4.07
C ARG A 113 10.11 -14.08 -3.22
N TYR A 114 10.61 -15.01 -2.40
CA TYR A 114 11.75 -14.76 -1.52
C TYR A 114 13.02 -14.38 -2.29
N ASN A 115 13.28 -14.99 -3.45
CA ASN A 115 14.47 -14.69 -4.25
C ASN A 115 14.40 -13.33 -4.98
N ILE A 116 13.21 -12.73 -5.10
CA ILE A 116 13.00 -11.43 -5.74
C ILE A 116 13.06 -10.28 -4.73
N GLU A 117 12.66 -10.52 -3.48
CA GLU A 117 12.66 -9.56 -2.36
C GLU A 117 14.07 -9.24 -1.85
#